data_AF-A0A0P6Y5S6-F1
#
_entry.id   AF-A0A0P6Y5S6-F1
#
_cell.length_a   1.000
_cell.length_b   1.000
_cell.length_c   1.000
_cell.angle_alpha   90.00
_cell.angle_beta   90.00
_cell.angle_gamma   90.00
#
_symmetry.space_group_name_H-M   'P 1'
#
loop_
_entity.id
_entity.type
_entity.pdbx_description
1 polymer ?
#
loop_
_entity_poly.entity_id
_entity_poly.type
_entity_poly.pdbx_seq_one_letter_code
_entity_poly.pdbx_strand_id
1 'polypeptide(L)'
;MANEPHPWVAWAEHLQRWGLAQPIAVLLEALGPLRWVFAQFLYGGLPLLTTQPNSSQWQALLHILEDDAAQREFINLLLEEPHQ
;
A
#
# COMPACT_ATOMS: atom_id res chain seq x y z
N MET A 1 -19.53 10.01 -10.08
CA MET A 1 -18.70 9.50 -8.97
C MET A 1 -17.28 9.52 -9.52
N ALA A 2 -16.46 10.47 -9.07
CA ALA A 2 -15.14 10.70 -9.66
C ALA A 2 -14.26 9.48 -9.37
N ASN A 3 -13.89 8.74 -10.41
CA ASN A 3 -12.88 7.70 -10.32
C ASN A 3 -11.53 8.44 -10.31
N GLU A 4 -11.15 8.98 -9.16
CA GLU A 4 -9.82 9.53 -8.95
C GLU A 4 -8.83 8.40 -9.28
N PRO A 5 -7.88 8.59 -10.24
CA PRO A 5 -6.98 7.54 -10.66
C PRO A 5 -6.25 7.08 -9.43
N HIS A 6 -6.61 5.87 -9.01
CA HIS A 6 -6.43 5.52 -7.63
C HIS A 6 -4.87 5.36 -7.49
N PRO A 7 -4.08 6.19 -6.74
CA PRO A 7 -2.62 6.05 -6.61
C PRO A 7 -2.10 4.63 -6.33
N TRP A 8 -2.91 3.79 -5.68
CA TRP A 8 -2.69 2.38 -5.42
C TRP A 8 -2.63 1.51 -6.69
N VAL A 9 -3.42 1.82 -7.73
CA VAL A 9 -3.50 1.02 -8.98
C VAL A 9 -2.20 1.11 -9.74
N ALA A 10 -1.66 2.32 -9.92
CA ALA A 10 -0.38 2.50 -10.59
C ALA A 10 0.78 1.82 -9.84
N TRP A 11 0.67 1.71 -8.51
CA TRP A 11 1.65 1.03 -7.66
C TRP A 11 1.50 -0.50 -7.72
N ALA A 12 0.26 -1.00 -7.66
CA ALA A 12 -0.06 -2.41 -7.84
C ALA A 12 0.40 -2.91 -9.22
N GLU A 13 0.14 -2.15 -10.28
CA GLU A 13 0.65 -2.44 -11.63
C GLU A 13 2.19 -2.44 -11.66
N HIS A 14 2.86 -1.51 -10.99
CA HIS A 14 4.32 -1.49 -10.91
C HIS A 14 4.83 -2.76 -10.21
N LEU A 15 4.25 -3.13 -9.07
CA LEU A 15 4.63 -4.32 -8.33
C LEU A 15 4.35 -5.62 -9.08
N GLN A 16 3.22 -5.69 -9.79
CA GLN A 16 2.89 -6.81 -10.67
C GLN A 16 3.88 -6.92 -11.84
N ARG A 17 4.19 -5.81 -12.51
CA ARG A 17 5.20 -5.78 -13.59
C ARG A 17 6.58 -6.22 -13.12
N TRP A 18 6.89 -6.03 -11.84
CA TRP A 18 8.16 -6.44 -11.24
C TRP A 18 8.11 -7.87 -10.65
N GLY A 19 6.96 -8.55 -10.72
CA GLY A 19 6.76 -9.87 -10.11
C GLY A 19 6.78 -9.85 -8.58
N LEU A 20 6.69 -8.67 -7.98
CA LEU A 20 6.72 -8.46 -6.53
C LEU A 20 5.33 -8.44 -5.89
N ALA A 21 4.27 -8.54 -6.70
CA ALA A 21 2.91 -8.47 -6.18
C ALA A 21 2.59 -9.58 -5.16
N GLN A 22 2.92 -10.84 -5.49
CA GLN A 22 2.76 -11.99 -4.59
C GLN A 22 3.58 -11.86 -3.29
N PRO A 23 4.91 -11.62 -3.32
CA PRO A 23 5.68 -11.52 -2.07
C PRO A 23 5.24 -10.33 -1.22
N ILE A 24 4.82 -9.21 -1.82
CA ILE A 24 4.26 -8.05 -1.09
C ILE A 24 2.90 -8.42 -0.47
N ALA A 25 2.02 -9.10 -1.20
CA ALA A 25 0.73 -9.56 -0.68
C ALA A 25 0.91 -10.51 0.51
N VAL A 26 1.79 -11.51 0.38
CA VAL A 26 2.13 -12.44 1.46
C VAL A 26 2.76 -11.72 2.64
N LEU A 27 3.65 -10.75 2.40
CA LEU A 27 4.24 -9.93 3.45
C LEU A 27 3.18 -9.11 4.18
N LEU A 28 2.24 -8.47 3.47
CA LEU A 28 1.14 -7.70 4.05
C LEU A 28 0.20 -8.59 4.86
N GLU A 29 -0.14 -9.76 4.35
CA GLU A 29 -0.97 -10.74 5.03
C GLU A 29 -0.27 -11.28 6.30
N ALA A 30 1.03 -11.57 6.21
CA ALA A 30 1.86 -12.03 7.33
C ALA A 30 2.14 -10.91 8.36
N LEU A 31 2.14 -9.65 7.93
CA LEU A 31 2.34 -8.49 8.81
C LEU A 31 1.19 -8.29 9.79
N GLY A 32 -0.02 -8.77 9.48
CA GLY A 32 -1.18 -8.83 10.39
C GLY A 32 -1.19 -7.71 11.45
N PRO A 33 -0.97 -8.01 12.75
CA PRO A 33 -0.96 -7.00 13.82
C PRO A 33 0.32 -6.15 13.92
N LEU A 34 1.45 -6.60 13.35
CA LEU A 34 2.72 -5.87 13.34
C LEU A 34 2.69 -4.60 12.47
N ARG A 35 1.66 -4.44 11.63
CA ARG A 35 1.43 -3.21 10.84
C ARG A 35 1.24 -1.97 11.68
N TRP A 36 0.64 -2.09 12.87
CA TRP A 36 0.48 -0.97 13.80
C TRP A 36 1.83 -0.44 14.30
N VAL A 37 2.80 -1.33 14.46
CA VAL A 37 4.19 -0.95 14.80
C VAL A 37 4.82 -0.21 13.62
N PHE A 38 4.60 -0.66 12.39
CA PHE A 38 5.07 0.03 11.19
C PHE A 38 4.43 1.41 11.00
N ALA A 39 3.12 1.56 11.24
CA ALA A 39 2.43 2.84 11.21
C ALA A 39 3.08 3.81 12.22
N GLN A 40 3.32 3.37 13.44
CA GLN A 40 3.99 4.19 14.45
C GLN A 40 5.44 4.55 14.08
N PHE A 41 6.20 3.63 13.47
CA PHE A 41 7.53 3.91 12.95
C PHE A 41 7.50 4.90 11.76
N LEU A 42 6.52 4.79 10.88
CA LEU A 42 6.32 5.69 9.75
C LEU A 42 5.97 7.10 10.24
N TYR A 43 5.05 7.24 11.19
CA TYR A 43 4.75 8.53 11.83
C TYR A 43 5.98 9.14 12.52
N GLY A 44 6.84 8.32 13.14
CA GLY A 44 8.10 8.77 13.74
C GLY A 44 9.21 9.12 12.73
N GLY A 45 9.24 8.46 11.57
CA GLY A 45 10.22 8.68 10.49
C GLY A 45 9.81 9.73 9.47
N LEU A 46 8.52 10.07 9.40
CA LEU A 46 7.91 11.09 8.56
C LEU A 46 8.64 12.45 8.60
N PRO A 47 9.03 13.04 9.76
CA PRO A 47 9.74 14.31 9.78
C PRO A 47 11.11 14.29 9.10
N LEU A 48 11.71 13.11 8.86
CA LEU A 48 12.98 12.96 8.14
C LEU A 48 12.78 12.67 6.64
N LEU A 49 11.57 12.30 6.21
CA LEU A 49 11.23 11.91 4.83
C LEU A 49 10.36 12.96 4.10
N THR A 50 9.92 14.03 4.79
CA THR A 50 9.03 15.09 4.28
C THR A 50 9.62 15.99 3.20
N THR A 51 10.88 15.80 2.79
CA THR A 51 11.47 16.56 1.67
C THR A 51 11.05 16.09 0.29
N GLN A 52 10.18 15.07 0.14
CA GLN A 52 9.76 14.57 -1.18
C GLN A 52 8.22 14.68 -1.40
N PRO A 53 7.75 15.21 -2.54
CA PRO A 53 6.40 15.77 -2.72
C PRO A 53 5.26 14.75 -2.94
N ASN A 54 5.43 13.46 -2.63
CA ASN A 54 4.40 12.45 -2.93
C ASN A 54 3.56 12.06 -1.69
N SER A 55 2.96 13.06 -1.05
CA SER A 55 2.16 12.91 0.18
C SER A 55 0.98 11.95 0.03
N SER A 56 0.36 11.86 -1.16
CA SER A 56 -0.80 10.98 -1.39
C SER A 56 -0.47 9.49 -1.34
N GLN A 57 0.72 9.07 -1.80
CA GLN A 57 1.11 7.65 -1.73
C GLN A 57 1.41 7.21 -0.29
N TRP A 58 2.02 8.09 0.49
CA TRP A 58 2.30 7.82 1.91
C TRP A 58 1.03 7.79 2.75
N GLN A 59 0.09 8.71 2.53
CA GLN A 59 -1.22 8.69 3.18
C GLN A 59 -2.01 7.43 2.83
N ALA A 60 -1.97 7.00 1.57
CA ALA A 60 -2.59 5.76 1.12
C ALA A 60 -1.96 4.52 1.78
N LEU A 61 -0.63 4.49 1.94
CA LEU A 61 0.07 3.40 2.62
C LEU A 61 -0.29 3.35 4.11
N LEU A 62 -0.34 4.50 4.78
CA LEU A 62 -0.81 4.60 6.17
C LEU A 62 -2.25 4.10 6.31
N HIS A 63 -3.13 4.48 5.38
CA HIS A 63 -4.51 4.00 5.36
C HIS A 63 -4.60 2.47 5.22
N ILE A 64 -3.79 1.86 4.34
CA ILE A 64 -3.70 0.38 4.22
C ILE A 64 -3.15 -0.27 5.49
N LEU A 65 -2.19 0.36 6.17
CA LEU A 65 -1.60 -0.15 7.41
C LEU A 65 -2.52 0.01 8.63
N GLU A 66 -3.38 1.03 8.64
CA GLU A 66 -4.33 1.30 9.72
C GLU A 66 -5.65 0.54 9.55
N ASP A 67 -6.10 0.29 8.31
CA ASP A 67 -7.41 -0.28 8.01
C ASP A 67 -7.33 -1.70 7.41
N ASP A 68 -7.90 -2.67 8.13
CA ASP A 68 -8.02 -4.08 7.74
C ASP A 68 -8.78 -4.32 6.43
N ALA A 69 -9.77 -3.47 6.12
CA ALA A 69 -10.56 -3.57 4.92
C ALA A 69 -9.77 -3.02 3.72
N ALA A 70 -9.15 -1.84 3.87
CA ALA A 70 -8.31 -1.25 2.84
C ALA A 70 -7.12 -2.16 2.48
N GLN A 71 -6.55 -2.85 3.48
CA GLN A 71 -5.51 -3.86 3.23
C GLN A 71 -6.01 -5.02 2.39
N ARG A 72 -7.19 -5.57 2.70
CA ARG A 72 -7.76 -6.68 1.95
C ARG A 72 -8.10 -6.29 0.53
N GLU A 73 -8.61 -5.08 0.32
CA GLU A 73 -8.84 -4.54 -1.03
C GLU A 73 -7.53 -4.39 -1.80
N PHE A 74 -6.47 -3.92 -1.15
CA PHE A 74 -5.15 -3.79 -1.79
C PHE A 74 -4.48 -5.14 -2.09
N ILE A 75 -4.58 -6.12 -1.17
CA ILE A 75 -4.13 -7.49 -1.41
C ILE A 75 -4.95 -8.10 -2.54
N ASN A 76 -6.27 -7.89 -2.56
CA ASN A 76 -7.11 -8.36 -3.65
C ASN A 76 -6.68 -7.73 -4.97
N LEU A 77 -6.45 -6.41 -5.04
CA LEU A 77 -5.90 -5.72 -6.23
C LEU A 77 -4.52 -6.24 -6.66
N LEU A 78 -3.64 -6.62 -5.72
CA LEU A 78 -2.33 -7.20 -6.02
C LEU A 78 -2.44 -8.61 -6.62
N LEU A 79 -3.36 -9.41 -6.09
CA LEU A 79 -3.62 -10.80 -6.49
C LEU A 79 -4.54 -10.91 -7.70
N GLU A 80 -5.36 -9.90 -7.95
CA GLU A 80 -6.21 -9.78 -9.12
C GLU A 80 -5.27 -9.66 -10.32
N GLU A 81 -5.13 -10.76 -11.06
CA GLU A 81 -4.36 -10.79 -12.28
C GLU A 81 -4.87 -9.67 -13.18
N PRO A 82 -3.98 -8.86 -13.79
CA PRO A 82 -4.41 -7.74 -14.61
C PRO A 82 -5.18 -8.34 -15.78
N HIS A 83 -6.52 -8.24 -15.72
CA HIS A 83 -7.39 -8.62 -16.83
C HIS A 83 -6.99 -7.75 -18.02
N GLN A 84 -6.29 -8.38 -18.97
CA GLN A 84 -5.96 -7.84 -20.29
C GLN A 84 -7.20 -7.39 -21.04
#